data_AF-A0AAV4S412-F1
#
_entry.id   AF-A0AAV4S412-F1
#
_cell.length_a   1.000
_cell.length_b   1.000
_cell.length_c   1.000
_cell.angle_alpha   90.00
_cell.angle_beta   90.00
_cell.angle_gamma   90.00
#
_symmetry.space_group_name_H-M   'P 1'
#
loop_
_entity.id
_entity.type
_entity.pdbx_description
1 polymer ?
#
loop_
_entity_poly.entity_id
_entity_poly.type
_entity_poly.pdbx_seq_one_letter_code
_entity_poly.pdbx_strand_id
1 'polypeptide(L)'
;MYFVGILFSLFVIYAAAEKVPFIPCRDSTSVLGVAIHPCNSLDIEGWRTCVVSRQTVIRVQAAVLPPFDALNLETVASASVNNHLIHLPHSGINPCVENIMPSCPLIKDEMYIFTFHFNVLFYSPSVRMQILFIVRDKNTKMNLGCVKLPIMIDPES
;
A
#
# COMPACT_ATOMS: atom_id res chain seq x y z
N MET A 1 -40.17 -20.51 -8.09
CA MET A 1 -39.29 -19.35 -8.40
C MET A 1 -38.69 -18.78 -7.12
N TYR A 2 -37.76 -19.49 -6.45
CA TYR A 2 -37.11 -19.01 -5.21
C TYR A 2 -35.62 -19.43 -5.08
N PHE A 3 -34.98 -19.84 -6.18
CA PHE A 3 -33.59 -20.36 -6.15
C PHE A 3 -32.53 -19.39 -6.66
N VAL A 4 -32.92 -18.27 -7.29
CA VAL A 4 -31.98 -17.32 -7.90
C VAL A 4 -31.50 -16.24 -6.91
N GLY A 5 -32.25 -16.00 -5.82
CA GLY A 5 -31.95 -14.94 -4.85
C GLY A 5 -30.82 -15.24 -3.85
N ILE A 6 -30.50 -16.52 -3.62
CA ILE A 6 -29.50 -16.92 -2.59
C ILE A 6 -28.06 -16.87 -3.14
N LEU A 7 -27.88 -16.95 -4.47
CA LEU A 7 -26.56 -16.89 -5.09
C LEU A 7 -25.98 -15.47 -5.14
N PHE A 8 -26.82 -14.43 -5.14
CA PHE A 8 -26.35 -13.04 -5.17
C PHE A 8 -25.89 -12.53 -3.80
N SER A 9 -26.42 -13.05 -2.69
CA SER A 9 -25.99 -12.65 -1.34
C SER A 9 -24.64 -13.23 -0.93
N LEU A 10 -24.21 -14.36 -1.52
CA LEU A 10 -22.92 -14.99 -1.24
C LEU A 10 -21.73 -14.30 -1.92
N PHE A 11 -21.96 -13.55 -3.00
CA PHE A 11 -20.89 -12.84 -3.72
C PHE A 11 -20.48 -11.51 -3.09
N VAL A 12 -21.33 -10.90 -2.26
CA VAL A 12 -21.05 -9.58 -1.66
C VAL A 12 -20.09 -9.68 -0.45
N ILE A 13 -19.93 -10.86 0.15
CA ILE A 13 -19.10 -11.07 1.35
C ILE A 13 -17.60 -11.15 1.01
N TYR A 14 -17.24 -11.46 -0.25
CA TYR A 14 -15.84 -11.73 -0.62
C TYR A 14 -15.01 -10.48 -1.00
N ALA A 15 -15.62 -9.29 -1.04
CA ALA A 15 -14.95 -8.07 -1.48
C ALA A 15 -14.64 -7.07 -0.35
N ALA A 16 -14.66 -7.51 0.91
CA ALA A 16 -14.06 -6.74 2.00
C ALA A 16 -12.54 -6.88 1.91
N ALA A 17 -11.92 -6.16 0.96
CA ALA A 17 -10.49 -5.91 1.03
C ALA A 17 -10.18 -5.36 2.44
N GLU A 18 -9.38 -6.10 3.21
CA GLU A 18 -9.11 -5.76 4.60
C GLU A 18 -8.38 -4.42 4.65
N LYS A 19 -9.13 -3.37 5.01
CA LYS A 19 -8.59 -2.02 5.16
C LYS A 19 -7.82 -1.97 6.47
N VAL A 20 -6.49 -2.06 6.36
CA VAL A 20 -5.57 -1.81 7.47
C VAL A 20 -5.41 -0.30 7.63
N PRO A 21 -5.45 0.24 8.86
CA PRO A 21 -5.18 1.65 9.08
C PRO A 21 -3.76 2.00 8.58
N PHE A 22 -3.66 3.05 7.78
CA PHE A 22 -2.38 3.63 7.38
C PHE A 22 -2.15 4.94 8.13
N ILE A 23 -0.89 5.28 8.37
CA ILE A 23 -0.52 6.54 8.99
C ILE A 23 0.00 7.45 7.87
N PRO A 24 -0.72 8.53 7.49
CA PRO A 24 -0.20 9.49 6.55
C PRO A 24 1.04 10.17 7.15
N CYS A 25 2.05 10.44 6.32
CA CYS A 25 3.16 11.25 6.78
C CYS A 25 2.74 12.71 6.97
N ARG A 26 3.56 13.48 7.69
CA ARG A 26 3.36 14.92 7.84
C ARG A 26 3.17 15.55 6.45
N ASP A 27 2.12 16.36 6.33
CA ASP A 27 1.79 17.13 5.12
C ASP A 27 1.31 16.29 3.90
N SER A 28 0.91 15.02 4.10
CA SER A 28 0.27 14.21 3.05
C SER A 28 -1.24 14.09 3.29
N THR A 29 -2.02 14.85 2.55
CA THR A 29 -3.51 14.84 2.60
C THR A 29 -4.16 14.23 1.36
N SER A 30 -3.36 13.95 0.35
CA SER A 30 -3.75 13.43 -0.96
C SER A 30 -4.11 11.95 -0.96
N VAL A 31 -3.67 11.17 0.03
CA VAL A 31 -3.95 9.73 0.07
C VAL A 31 -5.31 9.48 0.72
N LEU A 32 -6.26 8.99 -0.07
CA LEU A 32 -7.64 8.75 0.34
C LEU A 32 -7.81 7.39 1.03
N GLY A 33 -6.99 6.41 0.68
CA GLY A 33 -7.12 5.06 1.21
C GLY A 33 -5.96 4.16 0.78
N VAL A 34 -5.73 3.10 1.57
CA VAL A 34 -4.76 2.05 1.26
C VAL A 34 -5.38 0.68 1.46
N ALA A 35 -5.10 -0.25 0.56
CA ALA A 35 -5.44 -1.67 0.66
C ALA A 35 -4.17 -2.52 0.54
N ILE A 36 -4.10 -3.62 1.30
CA ILE A 36 -2.96 -4.54 1.33
C ILE A 36 -3.48 -5.96 1.03
N HIS A 37 -2.82 -6.66 0.11
CA HIS A 37 -3.22 -8.01 -0.32
C HIS A 37 -2.01 -8.90 -0.59
N PRO A 38 -1.98 -10.16 -0.11
CA PRO A 38 -2.83 -10.67 0.96
C PRO A 38 -2.56 -9.94 2.27
N CYS A 39 -3.57 -9.90 3.13
CA CYS A 39 -3.45 -9.40 4.47
C CYS A 39 -4.31 -10.28 5.37
N ASN A 40 -3.76 -10.71 6.51
CA ASN A 40 -4.55 -11.23 7.61
C ASN A 40 -4.58 -10.16 8.70
N SER A 41 -5.66 -9.40 8.74
CA SER A 41 -5.79 -8.24 9.60
C SER A 41 -6.14 -8.67 11.02
N LEU A 42 -5.18 -8.55 11.92
CA LEU A 42 -5.33 -8.89 13.34
C LEU A 42 -5.26 -7.63 14.21
N ASP A 43 -6.07 -7.61 15.27
CA ASP A 43 -5.92 -6.61 16.32
C ASP A 43 -4.80 -7.03 17.27
N ILE A 44 -3.71 -6.27 17.26
CA ILE A 44 -2.53 -6.52 18.07
C ILE A 44 -2.28 -5.26 18.91
N GLU A 45 -2.41 -5.38 20.23
CA GLU A 45 -2.22 -4.26 21.19
C GLU A 45 -3.14 -3.05 20.90
N GLY A 46 -4.36 -3.29 20.42
CA GLY A 46 -5.32 -2.24 20.10
C GLY A 46 -5.09 -1.58 18.73
N TRP A 47 -4.18 -2.13 17.92
CA TRP A 47 -3.89 -1.68 16.57
C TRP A 47 -4.13 -2.79 15.56
N ARG A 48 -5.03 -2.52 14.61
CA ARG A 48 -5.27 -3.38 13.46
C ARG A 48 -4.01 -3.40 12.57
N THR A 49 -3.33 -4.53 12.54
CA THR A 49 -2.04 -4.74 11.87
C THR A 49 -2.20 -5.79 10.77
N CYS A 50 -1.48 -5.62 9.66
CA CYS A 50 -1.45 -6.63 8.62
C CYS A 50 -0.44 -7.73 8.97
N VAL A 51 -0.90 -8.95 9.21
CA VAL A 51 0.00 -10.10 9.37
C VAL A 51 0.19 -10.77 8.02
N VAL A 52 1.46 -10.99 7.65
CA VAL A 52 1.86 -11.55 6.36
C VAL A 52 2.82 -12.72 6.56
N SER A 53 2.61 -13.78 5.81
CA SER A 53 3.48 -14.95 5.82
C SER A 53 4.75 -14.72 5.02
N ARG A 54 5.80 -15.48 5.33
CA ARG A 54 6.99 -15.58 4.50
C ARG A 54 6.66 -16.11 3.10
N GLN A 55 7.61 -15.93 2.17
CA GLN A 55 7.52 -16.38 0.78
C GLN A 55 6.28 -15.87 0.04
N THR A 56 5.74 -14.74 0.47
CA THR A 56 4.52 -14.16 -0.08
C THR A 56 4.84 -12.85 -0.79
N VAL A 57 4.17 -12.60 -1.91
CA VAL A 57 4.22 -11.32 -2.62
C VAL A 57 3.07 -10.46 -2.11
N ILE A 58 3.39 -9.32 -1.50
CA ILE A 58 2.41 -8.36 -0.99
C ILE A 58 2.19 -7.28 -2.04
N ARG A 59 0.92 -7.04 -2.37
CA ARG A 59 0.42 -5.96 -3.19
C ARG A 59 -0.23 -4.89 -2.31
N VAL A 60 0.26 -3.67 -2.43
CA VAL A 60 -0.29 -2.48 -1.76
C VAL A 60 -0.92 -1.58 -2.82
N GLN A 61 -2.15 -1.16 -2.60
CA GLN A 61 -2.86 -0.23 -3.47
C GLN A 61 -3.21 1.02 -2.70
N ALA A 62 -2.77 2.19 -3.18
CA ALA A 62 -3.07 3.48 -2.56
C ALA A 62 -3.90 4.34 -3.52
N ALA A 63 -5.08 4.76 -3.07
CA ALA A 63 -5.91 5.72 -3.78
C ALA A 63 -5.46 7.13 -3.43
N VAL A 64 -5.17 7.95 -4.44
CA VAL A 64 -4.55 9.26 -4.28
C VAL A 64 -5.28 10.30 -5.14
N LEU A 65 -5.46 11.49 -4.56
CA LEU A 65 -5.93 12.70 -5.22
C LEU A 65 -4.75 13.69 -5.29
N PRO A 66 -4.10 13.86 -6.45
CA PRO A 66 -2.89 14.65 -6.61
C PRO A 66 -3.19 16.15 -6.45
N PRO A 67 -2.38 16.91 -5.68
CA PRO A 67 -2.57 18.35 -5.53
C PRO A 67 -1.92 19.17 -6.66
N PHE A 68 -1.27 18.53 -7.63
CA PHE A 68 -0.57 19.16 -8.76
C PHE A 68 -0.50 18.20 -9.97
N ASP A 69 -0.24 18.78 -11.14
CA ASP A 69 0.02 18.02 -12.38
C ASP A 69 1.47 17.50 -12.41
N ALA A 70 1.69 16.28 -12.90
CA ALA A 70 3.03 15.71 -13.02
C ALA A 70 3.16 14.69 -14.15
N LEU A 71 4.33 14.68 -14.79
CA LEU A 71 4.67 13.75 -15.88
C LEU A 71 5.59 12.61 -15.41
N ASN A 72 6.48 12.91 -14.47
CA ASN A 72 7.51 12.00 -14.02
C ASN A 72 7.48 11.90 -12.52
N LEU A 73 7.15 10.71 -12.03
CA LEU A 73 7.12 10.44 -10.60
C LEU A 73 8.34 9.63 -10.20
N GLU A 74 8.65 9.65 -8.92
CA GLU A 74 9.58 8.71 -8.30
C GLU A 74 8.99 8.16 -7.01
N THR A 75 9.17 6.86 -6.82
CA THR A 75 8.75 6.17 -5.60
C THR A 75 9.94 6.04 -4.66
N VAL A 76 9.74 6.30 -3.37
CA VAL A 76 10.70 5.94 -2.32
C VAL A 76 10.03 4.95 -1.39
N ALA A 77 10.63 3.76 -1.26
CA ALA A 77 10.10 2.67 -0.44
C ALA A 77 11.15 2.23 0.58
N SER A 78 10.78 2.19 1.85
CA SER A 78 11.63 1.69 2.93
C SER A 78 10.82 0.95 3.99
N ALA A 79 11.48 0.06 4.71
CA ALA A 79 10.96 -0.61 5.88
C ALA A 79 11.69 -0.10 7.12
N SER A 80 10.97 0.21 8.18
CA SER A 80 11.54 0.48 9.51
C SER A 80 11.33 -0.75 10.39
N VAL A 81 12.42 -1.30 10.91
CA VAL A 81 12.44 -2.43 11.86
C VAL A 81 13.25 -2.00 13.06
N ASN A 82 12.65 -1.95 14.26
CA ASN A 82 13.33 -1.50 15.49
C ASN A 82 14.12 -0.19 15.28
N ASN A 83 13.48 0.82 14.65
CA ASN A 83 14.06 2.11 14.28
C ASN A 83 15.23 2.08 13.27
N HIS A 84 15.55 0.94 12.69
CA HIS A 84 16.50 0.84 11.59
C HIS A 84 15.76 0.88 10.25
N LEU A 85 16.18 1.79 9.37
CA LEU A 85 15.62 1.95 8.04
C LEU A 85 16.34 1.03 7.04
N ILE A 86 15.55 0.28 6.29
CA ILE A 86 16.00 -0.64 5.24
C ILE A 86 15.35 -0.19 3.93
N HIS A 87 16.15 0.10 2.91
CA HIS A 87 15.63 0.47 1.60
C HIS A 87 15.09 -0.76 0.86
N LEU A 88 13.90 -0.65 0.29
CA LEU A 88 13.31 -1.72 -0.51
C LEU A 88 13.77 -1.61 -1.98
N PRO A 89 13.97 -2.74 -2.69
CA PRO A 89 14.59 -2.78 -4.03
C PRO A 89 13.81 -2.04 -5.13
N HIS A 90 12.57 -1.63 -4.88
CA HIS A 90 11.73 -0.86 -5.82
C HIS A 90 11.75 0.65 -5.59
N SER A 91 12.63 1.14 -4.71
CA SER A 91 12.87 2.57 -4.53
C SER A 91 13.55 3.16 -5.77
N GLY A 92 13.09 4.32 -6.24
CA GLY A 92 13.62 5.04 -7.42
C GLY A 92 12.90 4.75 -8.74
N ILE A 93 11.91 3.85 -8.76
CA ILE A 93 11.14 3.52 -9.97
C ILE A 93 10.10 4.60 -10.25
N ASN A 94 9.90 4.92 -11.53
CA ASN A 94 8.82 5.80 -11.97
C ASN A 94 7.50 5.04 -12.01
N PRO A 95 6.54 5.32 -11.11
CA PRO A 95 5.28 4.60 -11.07
C PRO A 95 4.40 4.85 -12.30
N CYS A 96 4.66 5.91 -13.09
CA CYS A 96 3.94 6.20 -14.32
C CYS A 96 4.03 5.13 -15.40
N VAL A 97 5.02 4.22 -15.34
CA VAL A 97 5.22 3.21 -16.37
C VAL A 97 4.32 1.99 -16.16
N GLU A 98 4.23 1.49 -14.91
CA GLU A 98 3.58 0.18 -14.65
C GLU A 98 2.72 0.13 -13.38
N ASN A 99 2.74 1.18 -12.56
CA ASN A 99 2.28 1.11 -11.17
C ASN A 99 1.23 2.18 -10.82
N ILE A 100 0.56 2.75 -11.82
CA ILE A 100 -0.49 3.76 -11.64
C ILE A 100 -1.66 3.53 -12.60
N MET A 101 -2.89 3.71 -12.13
CA MET A 101 -4.10 3.72 -12.95
C MET A 101 -5.03 4.88 -12.54
N PRO A 102 -5.51 5.73 -13.47
CA PRO A 102 -5.16 5.75 -14.89
C PRO A 102 -3.68 6.08 -15.14
N SER A 103 -3.20 5.84 -16.35
CA SER A 103 -1.81 6.11 -16.72
C SER A 103 -1.50 7.61 -16.65
N CYS A 104 -0.23 7.95 -16.43
CA CYS A 104 0.21 9.35 -16.47
C CYS A 104 -0.05 10.00 -17.84
N PRO A 105 -0.17 11.34 -17.94
CA PRO A 105 0.14 12.35 -16.91
C PRO A 105 -0.79 12.30 -15.69
N LEU A 106 -0.25 12.66 -14.53
CA LEU A 106 -1.07 13.04 -13.38
C LEU A 106 -1.71 14.39 -13.66
N ILE A 107 -3.02 14.44 -13.50
CA ILE A 107 -3.84 15.63 -13.55
C ILE A 107 -4.32 15.92 -12.13
N LYS A 108 -4.13 17.16 -11.69
CA LYS A 108 -4.55 17.64 -10.39
C LYS A 108 -6.03 17.34 -10.14
N ASP A 109 -6.34 16.93 -8.91
CA ASP A 109 -7.70 16.65 -8.43
C ASP A 109 -8.41 15.48 -9.13
N GLU A 110 -7.71 14.66 -9.94
CA GLU A 110 -8.22 13.40 -10.49
C GLU A 110 -7.81 12.18 -9.64
N MET A 111 -8.63 11.15 -9.57
CA MET A 111 -8.33 9.99 -8.73
C MET A 111 -7.37 9.01 -9.44
N TYR A 112 -6.29 8.64 -8.75
CA TYR A 112 -5.35 7.61 -9.20
C TYR A 112 -5.19 6.50 -8.16
N ILE A 113 -4.93 5.30 -8.64
CA ILE A 113 -4.59 4.12 -7.85
C ILE A 113 -3.15 3.75 -8.14
N PHE A 114 -2.30 3.90 -7.13
CA PHE A 114 -0.92 3.43 -7.18
C PHE A 114 -0.84 2.00 -6.67
N THR A 115 -0.18 1.12 -7.41
CA THR A 115 0.02 -0.28 -7.01
C THR A 115 1.51 -0.55 -6.78
N PHE A 116 1.85 -1.10 -5.62
CA PHE A 116 3.22 -1.46 -5.26
C PHE A 116 3.30 -2.92 -4.85
N HIS A 117 4.41 -3.56 -5.17
CA HIS A 117 4.67 -4.94 -4.79
C HIS A 117 5.98 -5.05 -3.99
N PHE A 118 5.98 -5.89 -2.97
CA PHE A 118 7.21 -6.31 -2.29
C PHE A 118 7.11 -7.77 -1.85
N ASN A 119 8.26 -8.44 -1.81
CA ASN A 119 8.36 -9.84 -1.44
C ASN A 119 8.75 -9.97 0.03
N VAL A 120 8.01 -10.77 0.79
CA VAL A 120 8.44 -11.22 2.11
C VAL A 120 9.29 -12.47 1.90
N LEU A 121 10.60 -12.35 2.08
CA LEU A 121 11.54 -13.44 1.83
C LEU A 121 11.54 -14.44 2.99
N PHE A 122 11.98 -15.69 2.74
CA PHE A 122 11.98 -16.74 3.76
C PHE A 122 12.84 -16.38 5.00
N TYR A 123 13.92 -15.64 4.81
CA TYR A 123 14.83 -15.23 5.89
C TYR A 123 14.39 -13.93 6.56
N SER A 124 13.22 -13.39 6.21
CA SER A 124 12.72 -12.17 6.83
C SER A 124 12.41 -12.45 8.30
N PRO A 125 12.87 -11.60 9.24
CA PRO A 125 12.65 -11.82 10.65
C PRO A 125 11.17 -11.65 11.01
N SER A 126 10.67 -12.45 11.95
CA SER A 126 9.30 -12.30 12.48
C SER A 126 9.25 -11.15 13.47
N VAL A 127 9.09 -9.95 12.93
CA VAL A 127 9.07 -8.70 13.68
C VAL A 127 7.98 -7.78 13.14
N ARG A 128 7.59 -6.81 13.96
CA ARG A 128 6.78 -5.70 13.49
C ARG A 128 7.63 -4.76 12.66
N MET A 129 7.06 -4.30 11.56
CA MET A 129 7.68 -3.43 10.59
C MET A 129 6.74 -2.26 10.27
N GLN A 130 7.31 -1.12 9.95
CA GLN A 130 6.57 -0.03 9.32
C GLN A 130 7.09 0.15 7.90
N ILE A 131 6.26 -0.13 6.90
CA ILE A 131 6.63 0.14 5.52
C ILE A 131 6.25 1.57 5.19
N LEU A 132 7.24 2.37 4.82
CA LEU A 132 7.09 3.73 4.35
C LEU A 132 7.09 3.72 2.81
N PHE A 133 6.02 4.28 2.23
CA PHE A 133 5.92 4.54 0.80
C PHE A 133 5.72 6.03 0.57
N ILE A 134 6.56 6.62 -0.27
CA ILE A 134 6.48 8.01 -0.71
C ILE A 134 6.41 8.01 -2.23
N VAL A 135 5.44 8.73 -2.79
CA VAL A 135 5.44 9.10 -4.21
C VAL A 135 5.64 10.60 -4.29
N ARG A 136 6.53 11.05 -5.17
CA ARG A 136 6.79 12.48 -5.37
C ARG A 136 7.10 12.78 -6.83
N ASP A 137 6.91 14.02 -7.24
CA ASP A 137 7.34 14.47 -8.55
C ASP A 137 8.87 14.43 -8.64
N LYS A 138 9.39 13.89 -9.74
CA LYS A 138 10.83 13.69 -9.92
C LYS A 138 11.58 15.02 -10.07
N ASN A 139 10.94 16.05 -10.62
CA ASN A 139 11.56 17.32 -10.96
C ASN A 139 11.46 18.31 -9.79
N THR A 140 10.26 18.55 -9.27
CA THR A 140 10.00 19.52 -8.20
C THR A 140 10.27 18.94 -6.82
N LYS A 141 10.37 17.61 -6.70
CA LYS A 141 10.45 16.87 -5.43
C LYS A 141 9.24 17.08 -4.52
N MET A 142 8.14 17.62 -5.04
CA MET A 142 6.88 17.76 -4.29
C MET A 142 6.28 16.39 -4.00
N ASN A 143 6.00 16.13 -2.73
CA ASN A 143 5.39 14.88 -2.31
C ASN A 143 3.95 14.80 -2.81
N LEU A 144 3.70 13.80 -3.64
CA LEU A 144 2.36 13.45 -4.08
C LEU A 144 1.62 12.74 -2.96
N GLY A 145 2.24 11.78 -2.28
CA GLY A 145 1.59 10.97 -1.24
C GLY A 145 2.62 10.26 -0.39
N CYS A 146 2.33 10.10 0.90
CA CYS A 146 3.23 9.44 1.84
C CYS A 146 2.42 8.67 2.89
N VAL A 147 2.66 7.35 2.95
CA VAL A 147 1.97 6.46 3.88
C VAL A 147 2.95 5.57 4.63
N LYS A 148 2.62 5.30 5.89
CA LYS A 148 3.25 4.26 6.70
C LYS A 148 2.24 3.15 6.96
N LEU A 149 2.64 1.92 6.69
CA LEU A 149 1.81 0.74 6.82
C LEU A 149 2.35 -0.15 7.94
N PRO A 150 1.55 -0.44 8.98
CA PRO A 150 1.94 -1.39 10.02
C PRO A 150 1.77 -2.82 9.49
N ILE A 151 2.88 -3.54 9.41
CA ILE A 151 2.93 -4.93 8.95
C ILE A 151 3.70 -5.78 9.97
N MET A 152 3.29 -7.02 10.17
CA MET A 152 4.00 -8.00 10.97
C MET A 152 4.23 -9.26 10.15
N ILE A 153 5.45 -9.78 10.18
CA ILE A 153 5.75 -11.07 9.58
C ILE A 153 5.40 -12.16 10.57
N ASP A 154 4.61 -13.13 10.12
CA ASP A 154 4.14 -14.25 10.92
C ASP A 154 5.33 -15.04 11.53
N PRO A 155 5.37 -15.28 12.85
CA PRO A 155 6.34 -16.16 13.49
C PRO A 155 6.28 -17.61 13.00
N GLU A 156 5.10 -18.11 12.65
CA GLU A 156 4.82 -19.53 12.46
C GLU A 156 4.82 -19.97 10.98
N SER A 157 4.97 -19.03 10.04
CA SER A 157 4.98 -19.31 8.59
C SER A 157 6.30 -19.82 8.04
#